data_AF-A0AA37SKC6-F1
#
_entry.id   AF-A0AA37SKC6-F1
#
_cell.length_a   1.000
_cell.length_b   1.000
_cell.length_c   1.000
_cell.angle_alpha   90.00
_cell.angle_beta   90.00
_cell.angle_gamma   90.00
#
_symmetry.space_group_name_H-M   'P 1'
#
loop_
_entity.id
_entity.type
_entity.pdbx_description
1 polymer ?
#
loop_
_entity_poly.entity_id
_entity_poly.type
_entity_poly.pdbx_seq_one_letter_code
_entity_poly.pdbx_strand_id
1 'polypeptide(L)'
;MLKIFDLFHKNKRHIGINFTGGQTIKSKLLTLDNISYTATHTCYYIPYSIQDYAALRALNIPYTIITSGTAEASPSLSDNSTIEVKASTLETPKPEITQLDSSISLGKAHIPAISWSGKAFITNISYELEAVTFLKSLKGSYWHSENKVWVVKSNIENLKSLQNYFAGWTEEEYLKLFELINLQMNPRIIEIYLSPERIKFIYVKLRGFGIDVSFIKTFAHREYDKEFKRWILPLEKETIKKITDHYEKLGVKIINRIPKKDIGEYYVANRSIKSKLSYLLSKFPSSFPEILAKYVDVMLLQNYSWRTIQSYTGKMAKFMAHYGDISIATLEADEVNKYLTKIAQTGVSESLINITLSAIKFYYEKVEYRSNFHIERLVRPKKGKYLPTILSEVEVDRIFRSMSNLKHLCIAYTIYGGGLRLNEVLNIRVQDIIWDRNQIILKQAKGNKDRMTLLSHTLKELMKRYIEEYQPEYWLFEGLNRKTAYSSSSVQKIIKESAKKAGIKRKVTPHTLRHCFATHLLDRGTDIRFIQELLGHKDIKTTLVYTHVTTRSMDNIQSPLDRLGKNITEL
;
A
#
# COMPACT_ATOMS: atom_id res chain seq x y z
N MET A 1 -36.01 -1.73 8.22
CA MET A 1 -35.60 -2.48 9.45
C MET A 1 -34.63 -1.61 10.24
N LEU A 2 -34.66 -1.66 11.58
CA LEU A 2 -33.74 -0.90 12.43
C LEU A 2 -32.40 -1.65 12.63
N LYS A 3 -31.32 -0.90 12.77
CA LYS A 3 -29.98 -1.34 13.18
C LYS A 3 -29.57 -0.48 14.38
N ILE A 4 -29.37 -1.07 15.55
CA ILE A 4 -29.01 -0.34 16.77
C ILE A 4 -27.62 -0.71 17.27
N PHE A 5 -26.86 0.25 17.79
CA PHE A 5 -25.45 0.09 18.13
C PHE A 5 -25.02 1.01 19.28
N ASP A 6 -23.94 0.66 19.99
CA ASP A 6 -23.35 1.56 21.01
C ASP A 6 -22.67 2.74 20.32
N LEU A 7 -23.08 3.96 20.68
CA LEU A 7 -22.60 5.22 20.09
C LEU A 7 -22.00 6.10 21.18
N PHE A 8 -20.70 6.39 21.09
CA PHE A 8 -20.07 7.39 21.94
C PHE A 8 -20.09 8.76 21.25
N HIS A 9 -20.90 9.69 21.75
CA HIS A 9 -21.09 11.02 21.16
C HIS A 9 -21.26 12.07 22.28
N LYS A 10 -20.77 13.30 22.07
CA LYS A 10 -20.79 14.39 23.08
C LYS A 10 -20.32 13.94 24.48
N ASN A 11 -19.26 13.13 24.53
CA ASN A 11 -18.66 12.56 25.74
C ASN A 11 -19.59 11.66 26.60
N LYS A 12 -20.69 11.16 26.03
CA LYS A 12 -21.62 10.21 26.69
C LYS A 12 -21.93 9.02 25.77
N ARG A 13 -22.31 7.88 26.37
CA ARG A 13 -22.87 6.74 25.62
C ARG A 13 -24.33 7.00 25.26
N HIS A 14 -24.68 6.57 24.06
CA HIS A 14 -26.01 6.67 23.44
C HIS A 14 -26.29 5.37 22.69
N ILE A 15 -27.57 5.08 22.46
CA ILE A 15 -27.98 4.02 21.54
C ILE A 15 -28.12 4.67 20.17
N GLY A 16 -27.18 4.38 19.25
CA GLY A 16 -27.27 4.79 17.86
C GLY A 16 -28.29 3.93 17.10
N ILE A 17 -29.04 4.55 16.19
CA ILE A 17 -30.16 3.97 15.45
C ILE A 17 -30.04 4.35 13.97
N ASN A 18 -29.82 3.35 13.12
CA ASN A 18 -29.87 3.45 11.67
C ASN A 18 -31.05 2.63 11.13
N PHE A 19 -31.60 3.01 9.97
CA PHE A 19 -32.66 2.23 9.33
C PHE A 19 -32.65 2.38 7.81
N THR A 20 -33.07 1.30 7.15
CA THR A 20 -33.33 1.30 5.71
C THR A 20 -34.84 1.21 5.46
N GLY A 21 -35.36 2.15 4.67
CA GLY A 21 -36.74 2.21 4.18
C GLY A 21 -37.68 3.17 4.92
N GLY A 22 -38.37 4.03 4.15
CA GLY A 22 -39.68 4.63 4.49
C GLY A 22 -39.72 5.84 5.44
N GLN A 23 -40.46 6.88 5.03
CA GLN A 23 -40.90 7.98 5.92
C GLN A 23 -41.65 7.45 7.16
N THR A 24 -42.34 6.30 7.04
CA THR A 24 -43.14 5.65 8.09
C THR A 24 -42.32 5.11 9.28
N ILE A 25 -41.04 4.76 9.08
CA ILE A 25 -40.15 4.39 10.20
C ILE A 25 -39.63 5.66 10.88
N LYS A 26 -39.32 6.70 10.08
CA LYS A 26 -38.88 8.00 10.60
C LYS A 26 -39.95 8.66 11.48
N SER A 27 -41.23 8.64 11.07
CA SER A 27 -42.32 9.22 11.88
C SER A 27 -42.49 8.51 13.22
N LYS A 28 -42.44 7.17 13.25
CA LYS A 28 -42.50 6.37 14.50
C LYS A 28 -41.27 6.56 15.40
N LEU A 29 -40.10 6.85 14.85
CA LEU A 29 -38.92 7.16 15.66
C LEU A 29 -38.99 8.55 16.28
N LEU A 30 -39.59 9.52 15.58
CA LEU A 30 -39.77 10.90 16.05
C LEU A 30 -40.82 11.06 17.16
N THR A 31 -41.53 10.01 17.56
CA THR A 31 -42.40 10.00 18.75
C THR A 31 -41.67 9.61 20.04
N LEU A 32 -40.34 9.46 20.02
CA LEU A 32 -39.52 9.25 21.21
C LEU A 32 -38.97 10.59 21.72
N ASP A 33 -39.27 10.96 22.96
CA ASP A 33 -38.96 12.29 23.53
C ASP A 33 -37.47 12.67 23.44
N ASN A 34 -36.57 11.72 23.64
CA ASN A 34 -35.13 11.95 23.71
C ASN A 34 -34.38 11.66 22.39
N ILE A 35 -35.07 11.54 21.26
CA ILE A 35 -34.41 11.24 19.98
C ILE A 35 -33.73 12.47 19.36
N SER A 36 -32.50 12.31 18.93
CA SER A 36 -31.71 13.34 18.26
C SER A 36 -31.01 12.79 17.02
N TYR A 37 -30.77 13.62 16.02
CA TYR A 37 -29.98 13.25 14.84
C TYR A 37 -28.55 13.79 14.97
N THR A 38 -27.55 12.99 14.58
CA THR A 38 -26.15 13.44 14.48
C THR A 38 -25.63 13.35 13.06
N ALA A 39 -25.27 14.49 12.48
CA ALA A 39 -24.64 14.54 11.16
C ALA A 39 -23.25 13.86 11.15
N THR A 40 -22.55 13.81 12.29
CA THR A 40 -21.21 13.22 12.41
C THR A 40 -21.18 11.71 12.23
N HIS A 41 -22.24 11.01 12.65
CA HIS A 41 -22.37 9.54 12.53
C HIS A 41 -23.54 9.12 11.62
N THR A 42 -24.18 10.10 10.96
CA THR A 42 -25.30 9.93 10.01
C THR A 42 -26.43 9.04 10.55
N CYS A 43 -26.75 9.17 11.84
CA CYS A 43 -27.72 8.31 12.54
C CYS A 43 -28.61 9.11 13.49
N TYR A 44 -29.75 8.51 13.87
CA TYR A 44 -30.49 8.95 15.04
C TYR A 44 -29.88 8.33 16.31
N TYR A 45 -30.05 8.95 17.46
CA TYR A 45 -29.58 8.43 18.72
C TYR A 45 -30.50 8.83 19.87
N ILE A 46 -30.57 7.97 20.90
CA ILE A 46 -31.23 8.20 22.18
C ILE A 46 -30.22 7.98 23.33
N PRO A 47 -30.44 8.49 24.54
CA PRO A 47 -29.56 8.24 25.68
C PRO A 47 -29.41 6.74 25.97
N TYR A 48 -28.25 6.34 26.49
CA TYR A 48 -28.02 4.95 26.91
C TYR A 48 -28.65 4.72 28.30
N SER A 49 -29.98 4.59 28.34
CA SER A 49 -30.74 4.31 29.57
C SER A 49 -31.71 3.13 29.39
N ILE A 50 -32.11 2.53 30.51
CA ILE A 50 -33.10 1.44 30.53
C ILE A 50 -34.47 1.94 30.04
N GLN A 51 -34.84 3.17 30.40
CA GLN A 51 -36.11 3.79 30.04
C GLN A 51 -36.19 4.08 28.54
N ASP A 52 -35.16 4.70 27.97
CA ASP A 52 -35.08 5.01 26.53
C ASP A 52 -35.04 3.73 25.68
N TYR A 53 -34.35 2.69 26.13
CA TYR A 53 -34.34 1.39 25.44
C TYR A 53 -35.69 0.66 25.52
N ALA A 54 -36.41 0.77 26.63
CA ALA A 54 -37.77 0.23 26.76
C ALA A 54 -38.76 0.96 25.84
N ALA A 55 -38.69 2.30 25.78
CA ALA A 55 -39.48 3.11 24.86
C ALA A 55 -39.20 2.75 23.38
N LEU A 56 -37.93 2.54 23.01
CA LEU A 56 -37.54 2.08 21.68
C LEU A 56 -38.14 0.70 21.32
N ARG A 57 -38.18 -0.24 22.28
CA ARG A 57 -38.85 -1.55 22.05
C ARG A 57 -40.36 -1.41 21.89
N ALA A 58 -41.00 -0.50 22.62
CA ALA A 58 -42.45 -0.30 22.59
C ALA A 58 -43.00 0.12 21.21
N LEU A 59 -42.15 0.68 20.33
CA LEU A 59 -42.51 0.99 18.94
C LEU A 59 -42.81 -0.26 18.07
N ASN A 60 -42.45 -1.46 18.55
CA ASN A 60 -42.67 -2.75 17.90
C ASN A 60 -42.11 -2.82 16.45
N ILE A 61 -40.94 -2.23 16.22
CA ILE A 61 -40.24 -2.25 14.94
C ILE A 61 -39.08 -3.26 15.00
N PRO A 62 -38.96 -4.20 14.05
CA PRO A 62 -37.88 -5.19 14.08
C PRO A 62 -36.50 -4.52 13.95
N TYR A 63 -35.60 -4.86 14.88
CA TYR A 63 -34.27 -4.29 15.00
C TYR A 63 -33.18 -5.37 15.14
N THR A 64 -31.96 -5.05 14.68
CA THR A 64 -30.76 -5.86 14.92
C THR A 64 -29.75 -5.07 15.75
N ILE A 65 -29.13 -5.73 16.73
CA ILE A 65 -28.05 -5.12 17.55
C ILE A 65 -26.72 -5.37 16.85
N ILE A 66 -25.94 -4.30 16.62
CA ILE A 66 -24.58 -4.36 16.09
C ILE A 66 -23.62 -4.09 17.25
N THR A 67 -23.03 -5.15 17.80
CA THR A 67 -21.93 -5.06 18.76
C THR A 67 -20.63 -4.69 18.04
N SER A 68 -19.78 -3.91 18.69
CA SER A 68 -18.66 -3.19 18.07
C SER A 68 -17.64 -4.12 17.39
N GLY A 69 -17.76 -4.24 16.07
CA GLY A 69 -16.82 -4.92 15.19
C GLY A 69 -17.28 -4.70 13.74
N THR A 70 -16.48 -3.96 12.96
CA THR A 70 -16.83 -3.29 11.68
C THR A 70 -17.67 -2.01 11.85
N ALA A 71 -17.07 -0.90 11.41
CA ALA A 71 -17.78 0.34 11.15
C ALA A 71 -18.02 0.43 9.64
N GLU A 72 -19.16 -0.09 9.18
CA GLU A 72 -19.68 0.21 7.85
C GLU A 72 -20.67 1.36 7.95
N ALA A 73 -20.26 2.53 7.43
CA ALA A 73 -21.20 3.57 7.07
C ALA A 73 -21.93 3.19 5.76
N SER A 74 -23.20 3.54 5.66
CA SER A 74 -24.05 3.35 4.47
C SER A 74 -25.21 4.34 4.55
N PRO A 75 -25.94 4.59 3.44
CA PRO A 75 -25.46 4.98 2.11
C PRO A 75 -26.18 6.27 1.64
N SER A 76 -25.82 6.80 0.46
CA SER A 76 -26.58 7.86 -0.22
C SER A 76 -27.30 7.34 -1.47
N LEU A 77 -28.63 7.48 -1.49
CA LEU A 77 -29.48 7.55 -2.69
C LEU A 77 -29.18 8.91 -3.41
N SER A 78 -29.35 9.14 -4.71
CA SER A 78 -29.85 8.39 -5.89
C SER A 78 -29.39 9.18 -7.17
N ASP A 79 -29.63 8.82 -8.43
CA ASP A 79 -30.46 7.77 -9.04
C ASP A 79 -29.80 7.19 -10.34
N ASN A 80 -30.58 6.91 -11.40
CA ASN A 80 -30.20 6.11 -12.57
C ASN A 80 -29.98 6.90 -13.88
N SER A 81 -29.11 6.36 -14.75
CA SER A 81 -29.44 6.19 -16.17
C SER A 81 -28.63 5.06 -16.82
N THR A 82 -29.33 3.94 -17.05
CA THR A 82 -29.13 2.85 -18.00
C THR A 82 -27.93 2.92 -18.96
N ILE A 83 -27.06 1.91 -18.92
CA ILE A 83 -26.39 1.37 -20.12
C ILE A 83 -26.62 -0.14 -20.13
N GLU A 84 -27.39 -0.62 -21.09
CA GLU A 84 -27.52 -2.05 -21.35
C GLU A 84 -26.19 -2.60 -21.89
N VAL A 85 -25.64 -3.59 -21.21
CA VAL A 85 -24.67 -4.52 -21.80
C VAL A 85 -25.28 -5.90 -21.70
N LYS A 86 -25.59 -6.51 -22.85
CA LYS A 86 -26.10 -7.88 -22.92
C LYS A 86 -25.12 -8.81 -22.22
N ALA A 87 -25.51 -9.31 -21.05
CA ALA A 87 -24.77 -10.35 -20.36
C ALA A 87 -24.94 -11.66 -21.14
N SER A 88 -23.91 -12.05 -21.89
CA SER A 88 -23.73 -13.45 -22.28
C SER A 88 -23.71 -14.30 -21.01
N THR A 89 -24.54 -15.32 -20.95
CA THR A 89 -24.55 -16.33 -19.87
C THR A 89 -23.17 -16.96 -19.72
N LEU A 90 -22.42 -16.53 -18.72
CA LEU A 90 -21.29 -17.24 -18.16
C LEU A 90 -21.70 -17.67 -16.76
N GLU A 91 -22.19 -18.91 -16.66
CA GLU A 91 -22.43 -19.56 -15.39
C GLU A 91 -21.14 -19.52 -14.56
N THR A 92 -21.24 -19.10 -13.30
CA THR A 92 -20.15 -19.32 -12.36
C THR A 92 -19.92 -20.83 -12.23
N PRO A 93 -18.71 -21.37 -12.48
CA PRO A 93 -18.48 -22.79 -12.40
C PRO A 93 -18.87 -23.32 -11.02
N LYS A 94 -19.82 -24.26 -10.97
CA LYS A 94 -19.93 -25.15 -9.81
C LYS A 94 -18.55 -25.79 -9.62
N PRO A 95 -17.99 -25.83 -8.40
CA PRO A 95 -16.74 -26.54 -8.18
C PRO A 95 -16.96 -28.03 -8.51
N GLU A 96 -16.24 -28.54 -9.51
CA GLU A 96 -16.27 -29.96 -9.84
C GLU A 96 -15.91 -30.77 -8.58
N ILE A 97 -16.78 -31.73 -8.24
CA ILE A 97 -16.47 -32.74 -7.23
C ILE A 97 -15.49 -33.69 -7.90
N THR A 98 -14.20 -33.39 -7.74
CA THR A 98 -13.10 -34.28 -8.14
C THR A 98 -13.28 -35.62 -7.39
N GLN A 99 -12.94 -36.73 -8.06
CA GLN A 99 -13.24 -38.07 -7.57
C GLN A 99 -12.88 -38.27 -6.08
N LEU A 100 -13.80 -38.91 -5.37
CA LEU A 100 -13.75 -39.10 -3.93
C LEU A 100 -12.53 -39.94 -3.54
N ASP A 101 -11.52 -39.30 -2.94
CA ASP A 101 -10.34 -40.01 -2.40
C ASP A 101 -10.78 -40.77 -1.15
N SER A 102 -11.13 -42.05 -1.33
CA SER A 102 -11.91 -42.87 -0.39
C SER A 102 -11.08 -43.41 0.79
N SER A 103 -10.33 -42.54 1.45
CA SER A 103 -9.34 -42.91 2.48
C SER A 103 -9.84 -42.82 3.92
N ILE A 104 -10.98 -42.16 4.19
CA ILE A 104 -11.57 -42.05 5.53
C ILE A 104 -13.11 -42.12 5.47
N SER A 105 -13.66 -43.33 5.57
CA SER A 105 -15.07 -43.57 5.90
C SER A 105 -15.19 -43.93 7.38
N LEU A 106 -15.83 -43.07 8.17
CA LEU A 106 -16.01 -43.23 9.61
C LEU A 106 -17.50 -43.06 9.94
N GLY A 107 -18.11 -44.08 10.53
CA GLY A 107 -19.52 -44.08 10.93
C GLY A 107 -20.08 -45.48 11.12
N LYS A 108 -20.84 -45.69 12.20
CA LYS A 108 -21.61 -46.93 12.43
C LYS A 108 -22.96 -46.86 11.70
N ALA A 109 -23.52 -48.04 11.38
CA ALA A 109 -24.63 -48.25 10.44
C ALA A 109 -26.01 -47.59 10.74
N HIS A 110 -26.12 -46.72 11.74
CA HIS A 110 -27.37 -46.02 12.10
C HIS A 110 -27.23 -44.50 12.22
N ILE A 111 -26.07 -43.92 11.88
CA ILE A 111 -25.85 -42.46 11.83
C ILE A 111 -25.55 -42.08 10.38
N PRO A 112 -26.10 -40.98 9.83
CA PRO A 112 -25.74 -40.52 8.49
C PRO A 112 -24.23 -40.31 8.37
N ALA A 113 -23.59 -41.03 7.43
CA ALA A 113 -22.15 -40.95 7.24
C ALA A 113 -21.74 -39.54 6.78
N ILE A 114 -21.13 -38.77 7.69
CA ILE A 114 -20.60 -37.43 7.39
C ILE A 114 -19.14 -37.58 6.96
N SER A 115 -18.89 -37.47 5.65
CA SER A 115 -17.54 -37.47 5.09
C SER A 115 -16.97 -36.04 5.03
N TRP A 116 -15.64 -35.92 5.01
CA TRP A 116 -14.94 -34.63 4.97
C TRP A 116 -14.01 -34.56 3.75
N SER A 117 -14.24 -33.56 2.89
CA SER A 117 -13.50 -33.34 1.63
C SER A 117 -12.39 -32.28 1.75
N GLY A 118 -11.95 -31.96 2.97
CA GLY A 118 -11.09 -30.81 3.26
C GLY A 118 -11.86 -29.48 3.24
N LYS A 119 -12.54 -29.17 2.13
CA LYS A 119 -13.27 -27.90 1.94
C LYS A 119 -14.68 -27.91 2.54
N ALA A 120 -15.33 -29.06 2.59
CA ALA A 120 -16.69 -29.22 3.12
C ALA A 120 -16.90 -30.57 3.81
N PHE A 121 -17.87 -30.60 4.73
CA PHE A 121 -18.52 -31.82 5.16
C PHE A 121 -19.61 -32.18 4.15
N ILE A 122 -19.75 -33.46 3.83
CA ILE A 122 -20.76 -33.99 2.92
C ILE A 122 -21.56 -35.03 3.72
N THR A 123 -22.88 -34.91 3.71
CA THR A 123 -23.75 -35.87 4.40
C THR A 123 -24.98 -36.21 3.56
N ASN A 124 -25.35 -37.49 3.61
CA ASN A 124 -26.59 -37.99 3.06
C ASN A 124 -27.51 -38.33 4.24
N ILE A 125 -28.64 -37.63 4.34
CA ILE A 125 -29.68 -37.87 5.34
C ILE A 125 -30.99 -38.23 4.64
N SER A 126 -31.74 -39.16 5.21
CA SER A 126 -33.16 -39.32 4.90
C SER A 126 -33.90 -38.00 5.14
N TYR A 127 -34.99 -37.76 4.40
CA TYR A 127 -35.74 -36.52 4.55
C TYR A 127 -36.47 -36.47 5.90
N GLU A 128 -35.92 -35.69 6.83
CA GLU A 128 -36.48 -35.42 8.15
C GLU A 128 -36.46 -33.91 8.38
N LEU A 129 -37.60 -33.33 8.78
CA LEU A 129 -37.80 -31.88 8.79
C LEU A 129 -36.84 -31.17 9.76
N GLU A 130 -36.58 -31.77 10.92
CA GLU A 130 -35.68 -31.22 11.94
C GLU A 130 -34.23 -31.24 11.45
N ALA A 131 -33.74 -32.37 10.95
CA ALA A 131 -32.38 -32.51 10.41
C ALA A 131 -32.13 -31.58 9.21
N VAL A 132 -33.10 -31.42 8.31
CA VAL A 132 -33.02 -30.45 7.18
C VAL A 132 -33.00 -29.01 7.68
N THR A 133 -33.79 -28.67 8.69
CA THR A 133 -33.84 -27.31 9.26
C THR A 133 -32.54 -26.98 9.99
N PHE A 134 -32.00 -27.93 10.75
CA PHE A 134 -30.68 -27.84 11.36
C PHE A 134 -29.58 -27.64 10.31
N LEU A 135 -29.51 -28.48 9.27
CA LEU A 135 -28.49 -28.34 8.22
C LEU A 135 -28.59 -27.02 7.46
N LYS A 136 -29.79 -26.46 7.26
CA LYS A 136 -29.98 -25.11 6.68
C LYS A 136 -29.49 -23.99 7.59
N SER A 137 -29.46 -24.19 8.90
CA SER A 137 -28.95 -23.19 9.86
C SER A 137 -27.42 -23.05 9.85
N LEU A 138 -26.71 -24.08 9.36
CA LEU A 138 -25.24 -24.11 9.35
C LEU A 138 -24.63 -23.16 8.32
N LYS A 139 -23.54 -22.51 8.72
CA LYS A 139 -22.92 -21.43 7.96
C LYS A 139 -22.29 -21.93 6.66
N GLY A 140 -22.83 -21.52 5.52
CA GLY A 140 -22.38 -21.96 4.20
C GLY A 140 -22.78 -23.41 3.90
N SER A 141 -23.98 -23.80 4.33
CA SER A 141 -24.63 -25.06 3.98
C SER A 141 -25.52 -24.91 2.75
N TYR A 142 -25.54 -25.92 1.88
CA TYR A 142 -26.46 -26.00 0.74
C TYR A 142 -26.75 -27.45 0.32
N TRP A 143 -27.83 -27.65 -0.42
CA TRP A 143 -28.19 -28.95 -1.00
C TRP A 143 -27.62 -29.09 -2.42
N HIS A 144 -26.92 -30.20 -2.69
CA HIS A 144 -26.41 -30.52 -4.02
C HIS A 144 -27.36 -31.51 -4.71
N SER A 145 -28.19 -31.01 -5.62
CA SER A 145 -29.30 -31.77 -6.24
C SER A 145 -28.86 -33.03 -7.00
N GLU A 146 -27.81 -32.95 -7.81
CA GLU A 146 -27.34 -34.06 -8.67
C GLU A 146 -26.90 -35.29 -7.85
N ASN A 147 -26.07 -35.06 -6.82
CA ASN A 147 -25.54 -36.11 -5.94
C ASN A 147 -26.46 -36.43 -4.74
N LYS A 148 -27.56 -35.68 -4.56
CA LYS A 148 -28.52 -35.81 -3.45
C LYS A 148 -27.85 -35.79 -2.07
N VAL A 149 -26.94 -34.83 -1.84
CA VAL A 149 -26.22 -34.65 -0.57
C VAL A 149 -26.27 -33.22 -0.08
N TRP A 150 -26.19 -33.05 1.25
CA TRP A 150 -25.91 -31.76 1.87
C TRP A 150 -24.41 -31.48 1.88
N VAL A 151 -24.03 -30.26 1.53
CA VAL A 151 -22.64 -29.79 1.53
C VAL A 151 -22.54 -28.62 2.52
N VAL A 152 -21.78 -28.81 3.60
CA VAL A 152 -21.61 -27.84 4.69
C VAL A 152 -20.16 -27.36 4.70
N LYS A 153 -19.92 -26.04 4.62
CA LYS A 153 -18.57 -25.48 4.65
C LYS A 153 -17.75 -25.99 5.85
N SER A 154 -16.54 -26.48 5.60
CA SER A 154 -15.61 -26.94 6.64
C SER A 154 -15.14 -25.76 7.50
N ASN A 155 -15.45 -25.80 8.80
CA ASN A 155 -14.94 -24.90 9.83
C ASN A 155 -15.27 -25.47 11.24
N ILE A 156 -14.66 -24.90 12.28
CA ILE A 156 -14.75 -25.40 13.66
C ILE A 156 -16.16 -25.25 14.26
N GLU A 157 -16.90 -24.19 13.92
CA GLU A 157 -18.27 -23.96 14.41
C GLU A 157 -19.18 -25.06 13.85
N ASN A 158 -19.14 -25.28 12.54
CA ASN A 158 -19.91 -26.34 11.87
C ASN A 158 -19.48 -27.74 12.34
N LEU A 159 -18.18 -28.03 12.56
CA LEU A 159 -17.73 -29.32 13.10
C LEU A 159 -18.38 -29.61 14.47
N LYS A 160 -18.33 -28.63 15.38
CA LYS A 160 -18.97 -28.73 16.70
C LYS A 160 -20.48 -28.94 16.60
N SER A 161 -21.15 -28.15 15.77
CA SER A 161 -22.59 -28.29 15.57
C SER A 161 -22.97 -29.66 15.01
N LEU A 162 -22.25 -30.15 14.00
CA LEU A 162 -22.49 -31.48 13.41
C LEU A 162 -22.25 -32.61 14.42
N GLN A 163 -21.17 -32.55 15.21
CA GLN A 163 -20.90 -33.54 16.25
C GLN A 163 -21.96 -33.50 17.36
N ASN A 164 -22.38 -32.31 17.81
CA ASN A 164 -23.41 -32.16 18.84
C ASN A 164 -24.78 -32.67 18.39
N TYR A 165 -25.12 -32.55 17.10
CA TYR A 165 -26.43 -32.96 16.57
C TYR A 165 -26.47 -34.45 16.18
N PHE A 166 -25.43 -34.95 15.49
CA PHE A 166 -25.42 -36.32 14.94
C PHE A 166 -24.59 -37.32 15.75
N ALA A 167 -23.72 -36.88 16.66
CA ALA A 167 -22.79 -37.71 17.42
C ALA A 167 -22.00 -38.73 16.56
N GLY A 168 -21.69 -38.35 15.31
CA GLY A 168 -21.26 -39.28 14.27
C GLY A 168 -19.79 -39.69 14.29
N TRP A 169 -18.93 -38.94 14.99
CA TRP A 169 -17.50 -39.25 15.12
C TRP A 169 -17.17 -39.74 16.53
N THR A 170 -16.22 -40.67 16.63
CA THR A 170 -15.59 -41.00 17.92
C THR A 170 -14.73 -39.83 18.43
N GLU A 171 -14.33 -39.86 19.70
CA GLU A 171 -13.52 -38.77 20.29
C GLU A 171 -12.19 -38.57 19.54
N GLU A 172 -11.51 -39.66 19.18
CA GLU A 172 -10.25 -39.64 18.41
C GLU A 172 -10.45 -39.07 17.00
N GLU A 173 -11.52 -39.46 16.31
CA GLU A 173 -11.86 -38.99 14.97
C GLU A 173 -12.23 -37.50 14.97
N TYR A 174 -13.03 -37.07 15.95
CA TYR A 174 -13.40 -35.69 16.15
C TYR A 174 -12.16 -34.83 16.44
N LEU A 175 -11.25 -35.28 17.31
CA LEU A 175 -9.99 -34.58 17.59
C LEU A 175 -9.11 -34.46 16.34
N LYS A 176 -9.00 -35.53 15.53
CA LYS A 176 -8.27 -35.54 14.26
C LYS A 176 -8.85 -34.54 13.25
N LEU A 177 -10.18 -34.55 13.05
CA LEU A 177 -10.87 -33.58 12.20
C LEU A 177 -10.73 -32.14 12.73
N PHE A 178 -10.82 -31.95 14.04
CA PHE A 178 -10.65 -30.66 14.69
C PHE A 178 -9.24 -30.10 14.47
N GLU A 179 -8.18 -30.90 14.60
CA GLU A 179 -6.82 -30.45 14.30
C GLU A 179 -6.65 -30.11 12.82
N LEU A 180 -7.07 -31.00 11.90
CA LEU A 180 -6.93 -30.79 10.47
C LEU A 180 -7.63 -29.52 9.98
N ILE A 181 -8.86 -29.27 10.45
CA ILE A 181 -9.62 -28.05 10.11
C ILE A 181 -8.99 -26.81 10.74
N ASN A 182 -8.46 -26.90 11.97
CA ASN A 182 -7.71 -25.80 12.58
C ASN A 182 -6.42 -25.49 11.81
N LEU A 183 -5.68 -26.49 11.34
CA LEU A 183 -4.47 -26.32 10.52
C LEU A 183 -4.79 -25.65 9.18
N GLN A 184 -5.91 -26.02 8.56
CA GLN A 184 -6.37 -25.41 7.31
C GLN A 184 -6.84 -23.96 7.48
N MET A 185 -7.52 -23.64 8.59
CA MET A 185 -8.00 -22.28 8.89
C MET A 185 -6.90 -21.36 9.45
N ASN A 186 -5.99 -21.90 10.26
CA ASN A 186 -4.93 -21.19 10.98
C ASN A 186 -3.59 -21.91 10.78
N PRO A 187 -3.01 -21.87 9.57
CA PRO A 187 -1.78 -22.60 9.24
C PRO A 187 -0.61 -22.19 10.13
N ARG A 188 0.17 -23.18 10.58
CA ARG A 188 1.41 -22.98 11.33
C ARG A 188 2.42 -22.24 10.44
N ILE A 189 2.76 -21.01 10.80
CA ILE A 189 3.70 -20.14 10.08
C ILE A 189 4.71 -19.57 11.08
N ILE A 190 5.99 -19.62 10.72
CA ILE A 190 7.06 -18.91 11.42
C ILE A 190 7.70 -17.86 10.50
N GLU A 191 7.68 -16.60 10.91
CA GLU A 191 8.32 -15.49 10.21
C GLU A 191 9.58 -15.07 10.96
N ILE A 192 10.73 -15.11 10.28
CA ILE A 192 12.04 -14.73 10.84
C ILE A 192 12.56 -13.51 10.06
N TYR A 193 12.96 -12.44 10.74
CA TYR A 193 13.45 -11.22 10.09
C TYR A 193 14.46 -10.47 10.99
N LEU A 194 15.34 -9.67 10.39
CA LEU A 194 16.27 -8.82 11.14
C LEU A 194 15.52 -7.73 11.93
N SER A 195 15.94 -7.45 13.16
CA SER A 195 15.45 -6.27 13.87
C SER A 195 15.92 -4.99 13.15
N PRO A 196 15.01 -4.03 12.83
CA PRO A 196 15.37 -2.78 12.19
C PRO A 196 16.04 -1.79 13.15
N GLU A 197 15.92 -2.04 14.46
CA GLU A 197 16.38 -1.22 15.60
C GLU A 197 17.67 -1.78 16.23
N ARG A 198 17.77 -3.12 16.36
CA ARG A 198 18.87 -3.82 17.03
C ARG A 198 19.61 -4.74 16.06
N ILE A 199 20.67 -4.23 15.43
CA ILE A 199 21.43 -4.91 14.35
C ILE A 199 21.89 -6.34 14.71
N LYS A 200 22.17 -6.61 16.00
CA LYS A 200 22.60 -7.92 16.51
C LYS A 200 21.45 -8.87 16.88
N PHE A 201 20.20 -8.58 16.51
CA PHE A 201 19.02 -9.36 16.92
C PHE A 201 18.09 -9.67 15.74
N ILE A 202 17.42 -10.81 15.85
CA ILE A 202 16.34 -11.25 14.95
C ILE A 202 15.00 -11.20 15.67
N TYR A 203 13.95 -10.97 14.91
CA TYR A 203 12.58 -11.11 15.35
C TYR A 203 11.99 -12.41 14.77
N VAL A 204 11.36 -13.20 15.65
CA VAL A 204 10.71 -14.46 15.32
C VAL A 204 9.24 -14.37 15.71
N LYS A 205 8.35 -14.45 14.73
CA LYS A 205 6.91 -14.36 14.92
C LYS A 205 6.26 -15.69 14.57
N LEU A 206 5.62 -16.31 15.57
CA LEU A 206 4.95 -17.60 15.44
C LEU A 206 3.44 -17.36 15.32
N ARG A 207 2.80 -18.03 14.36
CA ARG A 207 1.37 -17.93 14.04
C ARG A 207 0.82 -19.32 13.71
N GLY A 208 -0.49 -19.49 13.87
CA GLY A 208 -1.20 -20.73 13.56
C GLY A 208 -1.52 -21.60 14.77
N PHE A 209 -2.37 -22.60 14.55
CA PHE A 209 -2.90 -23.47 15.60
C PHE A 209 -1.82 -24.44 16.13
N GLY A 210 -1.70 -24.54 17.46
CA GLY A 210 -0.80 -25.49 18.11
C GLY A 210 0.68 -25.33 17.76
N ILE A 211 1.11 -24.14 17.31
CA ILE A 211 2.53 -23.92 16.99
C ILE A 211 3.38 -23.99 18.26
N ASP A 212 4.40 -24.85 18.25
CA ASP A 212 5.30 -25.01 19.38
C ASP A 212 6.03 -23.70 19.69
N VAL A 213 5.87 -23.19 20.92
CA VAL A 213 6.61 -22.01 21.44
C VAL A 213 7.64 -22.44 22.49
N SER A 214 7.62 -23.70 22.94
CA SER A 214 8.56 -24.22 23.95
C SER A 214 9.99 -24.21 23.44
N PHE A 215 10.21 -24.57 22.17
CA PHE A 215 11.53 -24.52 21.55
C PHE A 215 12.15 -23.12 21.56
N ILE A 216 11.40 -22.07 21.20
CA ILE A 216 11.90 -20.68 21.27
C ILE A 216 12.21 -20.25 22.71
N LYS A 217 11.52 -20.82 23.71
CA LYS A 217 11.83 -20.59 25.13
C LYS A 217 13.14 -21.26 25.60
N THR A 218 13.80 -22.08 24.79
CA THR A 218 15.12 -22.66 25.15
C THR A 218 16.30 -21.71 24.92
N PHE A 219 16.16 -20.73 24.03
CA PHE A 219 17.26 -19.83 23.65
C PHE A 219 17.63 -18.85 24.77
N ALA A 220 18.94 -18.65 24.99
CA ALA A 220 19.47 -17.65 25.90
C ALA A 220 19.22 -16.21 25.38
N HIS A 221 19.20 -15.24 26.29
CA HIS A 221 19.01 -13.80 25.99
C HIS A 221 17.80 -13.47 25.09
N ARG A 222 16.76 -14.31 25.14
CA ARG A 222 15.48 -14.07 24.47
C ARG A 222 14.65 -13.02 25.20
N GLU A 223 13.96 -12.18 24.45
CA GLU A 223 12.95 -11.25 24.99
C GLU A 223 11.61 -11.51 24.30
N TYR A 224 10.49 -11.33 25.02
CA TYR A 224 9.16 -11.42 24.42
C TYR A 224 8.52 -10.03 24.30
N ASP A 225 8.27 -9.65 23.06
CA ASP A 225 7.66 -8.40 22.68
C ASP A 225 6.13 -8.58 22.68
N LYS A 226 5.51 -8.14 23.79
CA LYS A 226 4.07 -8.28 24.05
C LYS A 226 3.20 -7.48 23.08
N GLU A 227 3.66 -6.29 22.64
CA GLU A 227 2.93 -5.43 21.71
C GLU A 227 2.74 -6.14 20.36
N PHE A 228 3.81 -6.74 19.85
CA PHE A 228 3.81 -7.34 18.51
C PHE A 228 3.67 -8.86 18.48
N LYS A 229 3.56 -9.50 19.65
CA LYS A 229 3.46 -10.95 19.84
C LYS A 229 4.57 -11.70 19.11
N ARG A 230 5.82 -11.28 19.34
CA ARG A 230 7.03 -11.84 18.69
C ARG A 230 8.14 -12.05 19.72
N TRP A 231 9.07 -12.94 19.41
CA TRP A 231 10.30 -13.13 20.18
C TRP A 231 11.44 -12.34 19.55
N ILE A 232 12.31 -11.80 20.38
CA ILE A 232 13.57 -11.18 20.01
C ILE A 232 14.68 -12.13 20.44
N LEU A 233 15.56 -12.53 19.52
CA LEU A 233 16.66 -13.47 19.76
C LEU A 233 17.99 -12.89 19.24
N PRO A 234 19.15 -13.28 19.81
CA PRO A 234 20.46 -12.93 19.25
C PRO A 234 20.64 -13.45 17.81
N LEU A 235 21.22 -12.61 16.94
CA LEU A 235 21.61 -12.98 15.58
C LEU A 235 22.94 -13.74 15.61
N GLU A 236 22.86 -15.05 15.77
CA GLU A 236 24.00 -15.96 15.67
C GLU A 236 23.82 -16.91 14.47
N LYS A 237 24.92 -17.37 13.86
CA LYS A 237 24.88 -18.24 12.67
C LYS A 237 24.09 -19.53 12.92
N GLU A 238 24.17 -20.08 14.12
CA GLU A 238 23.46 -21.31 14.49
C GLU A 238 21.99 -21.10 14.84
N THR A 239 21.60 -19.95 15.42
CA THR A 239 20.23 -19.68 15.88
C THR A 239 19.21 -19.85 14.75
N ILE A 240 19.50 -19.27 13.58
CA ILE A 240 18.60 -19.35 12.41
C ILE A 240 18.47 -20.79 11.94
N LYS A 241 19.59 -21.54 11.90
CA LYS A 241 19.60 -22.95 11.47
C LYS A 241 18.81 -23.82 12.46
N LYS A 242 19.09 -23.73 13.76
CA LYS A 242 18.36 -24.46 14.82
C LYS A 242 16.85 -24.23 14.77
N ILE A 243 16.41 -22.99 14.51
CA ILE A 243 14.98 -22.66 14.32
C ILE A 243 14.46 -23.28 13.03
N THR A 244 15.18 -23.15 11.91
CA THR A 244 14.73 -23.67 10.63
C THR A 244 14.57 -25.20 10.68
N ASP A 245 15.62 -25.92 11.11
CA ASP A 245 15.67 -27.37 11.21
C ASP A 245 14.60 -27.95 12.16
N HIS A 246 14.23 -27.23 13.23
CA HIS A 246 13.17 -27.66 14.17
C HIS A 246 11.77 -27.52 13.58
N TYR A 247 11.44 -26.34 13.03
CA TYR A 247 10.10 -26.07 12.51
C TYR A 247 9.83 -26.76 11.17
N GLU A 248 10.85 -27.05 10.38
CA GLU A 248 10.73 -27.83 9.14
C GLU A 248 10.34 -29.28 9.42
N LYS A 249 10.93 -29.91 10.45
CA LYS A 249 10.53 -31.25 10.96
C LYS A 249 9.08 -31.28 11.46
N LEU A 250 8.55 -30.16 11.93
CA LEU A 250 7.16 -30.01 12.39
C LEU A 250 6.18 -29.62 11.26
N GLY A 251 6.63 -29.59 10.00
CA GLY A 251 5.79 -29.23 8.84
C GLY A 251 5.30 -27.78 8.85
N VAL A 252 5.94 -26.90 9.62
CA VAL A 252 5.55 -25.49 9.75
C VAL A 252 6.06 -24.69 8.56
N LYS A 253 5.23 -23.81 7.99
CA LYS A 253 5.65 -22.97 6.85
C LYS A 253 6.64 -21.90 7.33
N ILE A 254 7.90 -22.02 6.91
CA ILE A 254 8.98 -21.11 7.28
C ILE A 254 9.08 -19.95 6.27
N ILE A 255 8.99 -18.73 6.78
CA ILE A 255 9.20 -17.49 6.03
C ILE A 255 10.46 -16.82 6.60
N ASN A 256 11.62 -17.29 6.16
CA ASN A 256 12.90 -16.69 6.52
C ASN A 256 13.19 -15.48 5.61
N ARG A 257 13.09 -14.27 6.20
CA ARG A 257 13.35 -12.97 5.58
C ARG A 257 14.71 -12.39 6.02
N ILE A 258 15.58 -13.21 6.61
CA ILE A 258 16.98 -12.84 6.81
C ILE A 258 17.70 -13.01 5.46
N PRO A 259 18.49 -12.02 5.00
CA PRO A 259 19.24 -12.14 3.75
C PRO A 259 20.13 -13.39 3.77
N LYS A 260 19.97 -14.27 2.78
CA LYS A 260 20.69 -15.57 2.72
C LYS A 260 22.17 -15.45 2.34
N LYS A 261 22.64 -14.23 2.05
CA LYS A 261 23.99 -13.90 1.59
C LYS A 261 24.50 -12.70 2.37
N ASP A 262 25.82 -12.52 2.40
CA ASP A 262 26.43 -11.34 2.99
C ASP A 262 25.79 -10.07 2.42
N ILE A 263 25.53 -9.09 3.31
CA ILE A 263 24.80 -7.86 2.96
C ILE A 263 25.47 -7.10 1.80
N GLY A 264 26.78 -7.28 1.61
CA GLY A 264 27.55 -6.76 0.47
C GLY A 264 27.12 -7.30 -0.90
N GLU A 265 26.51 -8.48 -1.01
CA GLU A 265 26.04 -9.04 -2.29
C GLU A 265 24.72 -8.43 -2.80
N TYR A 266 23.87 -7.94 -1.89
CA TYR A 266 22.63 -7.24 -2.25
C TYR A 266 22.85 -5.74 -2.53
N TYR A 267 24.11 -5.28 -2.42
CA TYR A 267 24.54 -4.01 -2.97
C TYR A 267 24.82 -4.16 -4.46
N VAL A 268 24.37 -3.19 -5.26
CA VAL A 268 25.04 -2.95 -6.54
C VAL A 268 26.49 -2.63 -6.17
N ALA A 269 27.45 -3.44 -6.63
CA ALA A 269 28.85 -3.04 -6.68
C ALA A 269 28.93 -1.76 -7.50
N ASN A 270 28.83 -0.62 -6.80
CA ASN A 270 29.04 0.69 -7.39
C ASN A 270 30.45 0.61 -7.97
N ARG A 271 30.57 0.61 -9.31
CA ARG A 271 31.84 0.87 -10.00
C ARG A 271 32.57 1.92 -9.18
N SER A 272 33.82 1.65 -8.81
CA SER A 272 34.60 2.56 -7.96
C SER A 272 34.47 3.98 -8.49
N ILE A 273 34.49 4.99 -7.61
CA ILE A 273 34.32 6.39 -8.05
C ILE A 273 35.32 6.70 -9.17
N LYS A 274 36.55 6.17 -9.07
CA LYS A 274 37.56 6.11 -10.13
C LYS A 274 37.04 5.51 -11.46
N SER A 275 36.53 4.29 -11.47
CA SER A 275 35.95 3.65 -12.69
C SER A 275 34.77 4.43 -13.29
N LYS A 276 33.91 5.02 -12.45
CA LYS A 276 32.80 5.88 -12.91
C LYS A 276 33.30 7.19 -13.51
N LEU A 277 34.32 7.79 -12.91
CA LEU A 277 34.99 9.00 -13.37
C LEU A 277 35.67 8.76 -14.71
N SER A 278 36.49 7.72 -14.85
CA SER A 278 37.12 7.35 -16.12
C SER A 278 36.10 7.18 -17.25
N TYR A 279 34.99 6.47 -17.00
CA TYR A 279 33.89 6.29 -17.97
C TYR A 279 33.06 7.56 -18.23
N LEU A 280 33.06 8.54 -17.32
CA LEU A 280 32.42 9.83 -17.53
C LEU A 280 33.31 10.73 -18.39
N LEU A 281 34.60 10.81 -18.08
CA LEU A 281 35.58 11.63 -18.78
C LEU A 281 35.87 11.11 -20.20
N SER A 282 35.86 9.79 -20.41
CA SER A 282 36.04 9.16 -21.73
C SER A 282 34.93 9.45 -22.76
N LYS A 283 33.94 10.28 -22.42
CA LYS A 283 32.85 10.73 -23.31
C LYS A 283 33.08 12.11 -23.90
N PHE A 284 34.18 12.76 -23.54
CA PHE A 284 34.49 14.13 -23.93
C PHE A 284 35.81 14.18 -24.72
N PRO A 285 36.01 15.20 -25.58
CA PRO A 285 37.26 15.40 -26.32
C PRO A 285 38.46 15.52 -25.37
N SER A 286 39.64 15.10 -25.85
CA SER A 286 40.88 15.00 -25.06
C SER A 286 41.38 16.31 -24.43
N SER A 287 40.87 17.47 -24.86
CA SER A 287 41.19 18.78 -24.29
C SER A 287 40.42 19.11 -23.00
N PHE A 288 39.32 18.41 -22.71
CA PHE A 288 38.47 18.68 -21.54
C PHE A 288 38.78 17.89 -20.24
N PRO A 289 39.43 16.70 -20.22
CA PRO A 289 39.48 15.86 -19.02
C PRO A 289 40.17 16.48 -17.82
N GLU A 290 41.20 17.33 -17.99
CA GLU A 290 41.92 17.91 -16.85
C GLU A 290 41.02 18.86 -16.04
N ILE A 291 40.37 19.80 -16.72
CA ILE A 291 39.43 20.75 -16.09
C ILE A 291 38.22 20.00 -15.54
N LEU A 292 37.67 19.04 -16.30
CA LEU A 292 36.52 18.27 -15.85
C LEU A 292 36.86 17.30 -14.70
N ALA A 293 38.10 16.82 -14.57
CA ALA A 293 38.56 16.06 -13.40
C ALA A 293 38.57 16.94 -12.15
N LYS A 294 39.28 18.08 -12.19
CA LYS A 294 39.29 19.08 -11.10
C LYS A 294 37.88 19.47 -10.68
N TYR A 295 36.99 19.72 -11.66
CA TYR A 295 35.58 20.03 -11.43
C TYR A 295 34.82 18.91 -10.69
N VAL A 296 35.01 17.65 -11.09
CA VAL A 296 34.36 16.50 -10.43
C VAL A 296 34.94 16.24 -9.05
N ASP A 297 36.25 16.41 -8.84
CA ASP A 297 36.90 16.20 -7.56
C ASP A 297 36.36 17.17 -6.49
N VAL A 298 36.20 18.45 -6.82
CA VAL A 298 35.54 19.43 -5.92
C VAL A 298 34.09 19.01 -5.60
N MET A 299 33.33 18.51 -6.58
CA MET A 299 31.97 18.02 -6.34
C MET A 299 31.96 16.78 -5.42
N LEU A 300 32.94 15.88 -5.55
CA LEU A 300 33.09 14.70 -4.70
C LEU A 300 33.43 15.10 -3.26
N LEU A 301 34.39 16.02 -3.07
CA LEU A 301 34.75 16.57 -1.76
C LEU A 301 33.55 17.24 -1.06
N GLN A 302 32.70 17.93 -1.81
CA GLN A 302 31.45 18.53 -1.31
C GLN A 302 30.26 17.54 -1.21
N ASN A 303 30.51 16.23 -1.30
CA ASN A 303 29.51 15.17 -1.18
C ASN A 303 28.30 15.29 -2.14
N TYR A 304 28.52 15.80 -3.36
CA TYR A 304 27.46 15.85 -4.38
C TYR A 304 27.06 14.44 -4.83
N SER A 305 25.75 14.25 -5.09
CA SER A 305 25.27 12.98 -5.64
C SER A 305 25.87 12.73 -7.02
N TRP A 306 26.20 11.47 -7.33
CA TRP A 306 26.74 11.08 -8.64
C TRP A 306 25.85 11.53 -9.82
N ARG A 307 24.52 11.58 -9.63
CA ARG A 307 23.58 12.09 -10.63
C ARG A 307 23.74 13.61 -10.85
N THR A 308 24.03 14.37 -9.79
CA THR A 308 24.33 15.80 -9.91
C THR A 308 25.66 16.01 -10.62
N ILE A 309 26.71 15.24 -10.26
CA ILE A 309 28.02 15.25 -10.94
C ILE A 309 27.84 15.02 -12.44
N GLN A 310 27.25 13.90 -12.85
CA GLN A 310 26.98 13.59 -14.26
C GLN A 310 26.20 14.70 -14.98
N SER A 311 25.22 15.32 -14.32
CA SER A 311 24.43 16.40 -14.89
C SER A 311 25.27 17.66 -15.09
N TYR A 312 26.02 18.07 -14.07
CA TYR A 312 26.83 19.28 -14.03
C TYR A 312 28.01 19.20 -15.00
N THR A 313 28.82 18.12 -14.92
CA THR A 313 29.91 17.84 -15.88
C THR A 313 29.39 17.84 -17.32
N GLY A 314 28.22 17.24 -17.57
CA GLY A 314 27.57 17.24 -18.89
C GLY A 314 27.00 18.59 -19.35
N LYS A 315 26.83 19.58 -18.46
CA LYS A 315 26.56 20.98 -18.86
C LYS A 315 27.86 21.74 -19.08
N MET A 316 28.84 21.56 -18.20
CA MET A 316 30.14 22.21 -18.29
C MET A 316 30.87 21.84 -19.60
N ALA A 317 30.90 20.55 -19.96
CA ALA A 317 31.48 20.10 -21.23
C ALA A 317 30.79 20.70 -22.47
N LYS A 318 29.48 20.98 -22.41
CA LYS A 318 28.75 21.66 -23.50
C LYS A 318 29.03 23.16 -23.56
N PHE A 319 29.38 23.78 -22.43
CA PHE A 319 29.81 25.17 -22.37
C PHE A 319 31.24 25.31 -22.92
N MET A 320 32.16 24.42 -22.51
CA MET A 320 33.51 24.31 -23.07
C MET A 320 33.47 24.09 -24.59
N ALA A 321 32.66 23.12 -25.07
CA ALA A 321 32.49 22.87 -26.51
C ALA A 321 31.87 24.03 -27.30
N HIS A 322 31.24 25.02 -26.67
CA HIS A 322 30.78 26.21 -27.37
C HIS A 322 31.91 27.20 -27.64
N TYR A 323 32.84 27.34 -26.69
CA TYR A 323 33.96 28.29 -26.73
C TYR A 323 35.23 27.70 -27.36
N GLY A 324 35.31 26.38 -27.52
CA GLY A 324 36.40 25.71 -28.23
C GLY A 324 37.72 25.87 -27.50
N ASP A 325 38.69 26.48 -28.17
CA ASP A 325 40.05 26.71 -27.65
C ASP A 325 40.15 27.98 -26.76
N ILE A 326 39.08 28.78 -26.66
CA ILE A 326 39.06 29.94 -25.76
C ILE A 326 39.06 29.43 -24.30
N SER A 327 40.05 29.87 -23.53
CA SER A 327 40.17 29.50 -22.11
C SER A 327 38.92 29.89 -21.33
N ILE A 328 38.16 28.91 -20.87
CA ILE A 328 36.94 29.16 -20.09
C ILE A 328 37.22 29.89 -18.76
N ALA A 329 38.45 29.83 -18.24
CA ALA A 329 38.83 30.53 -17.01
C ALA A 329 38.78 32.06 -17.18
N THR A 330 39.05 32.59 -18.38
CA THR A 330 39.11 34.04 -18.63
C THR A 330 37.76 34.66 -19.03
N LEU A 331 36.72 33.84 -19.28
CA LEU A 331 35.39 34.33 -19.64
C LEU A 331 34.71 35.06 -18.46
N GLU A 332 33.94 36.09 -18.78
CA GLU A 332 33.18 36.87 -17.80
C GLU A 332 31.68 36.51 -17.83
N ALA A 333 30.90 37.17 -16.96
CA ALA A 333 29.46 36.91 -16.83
C ALA A 333 28.68 37.17 -18.14
N ASP A 334 29.16 38.06 -19.01
CA ASP A 334 28.50 38.39 -20.26
C ASP A 334 28.65 37.27 -21.30
N GLU A 335 29.78 36.56 -21.34
CA GLU A 335 29.98 35.35 -22.14
C GLU A 335 29.05 34.24 -21.67
N VAL A 336 28.92 34.05 -20.36
CA VAL A 336 27.94 33.10 -19.81
C VAL A 336 26.51 33.49 -20.20
N ASN A 337 26.14 34.77 -20.11
CA ASN A 337 24.83 35.26 -20.53
C ASN A 337 24.59 35.08 -22.04
N LYS A 338 25.59 35.33 -22.91
CA LYS A 338 25.53 35.09 -24.36
C LYS A 338 25.24 33.60 -24.66
N TYR A 339 25.95 32.68 -23.99
CA TYR A 339 25.69 31.25 -24.12
C TYR A 339 24.29 30.83 -23.64
N LEU A 340 23.86 31.31 -22.47
CA LEU A 340 22.52 31.01 -21.96
C LEU A 340 21.42 31.54 -22.87
N THR A 341 21.64 32.72 -23.49
CA THR A 341 20.73 33.31 -24.48
C THR A 341 20.64 32.45 -25.74
N LYS A 342 21.78 32.01 -26.27
CA LYS A 342 21.84 31.06 -27.41
C LYS A 342 21.10 29.76 -27.12
N ILE A 343 21.24 29.22 -25.90
CA ILE A 343 20.48 28.04 -25.46
C ILE A 343 18.98 28.36 -25.39
N ALA A 344 18.58 29.49 -24.79
CA ALA A 344 17.18 29.88 -24.63
C ALA A 344 16.47 30.04 -25.99
N GLN A 345 17.15 30.60 -26.99
CA GLN A 345 16.66 30.72 -28.37
C GLN A 345 16.30 29.38 -29.02
N THR A 346 16.89 28.25 -28.57
CA THR A 346 16.51 26.91 -29.05
C THR A 346 15.23 26.34 -28.40
N GLY A 347 14.46 27.14 -27.65
CA GLY A 347 13.16 26.73 -27.10
C GLY A 347 13.24 25.77 -25.92
N VAL A 348 14.37 25.72 -25.20
CA VAL A 348 14.53 24.79 -24.08
C VAL A 348 13.79 25.24 -22.81
N SER A 349 13.44 24.28 -21.95
CA SER A 349 12.80 24.57 -20.66
C SER A 349 13.66 25.45 -19.72
N GLU A 350 13.02 26.31 -18.94
CA GLU A 350 13.62 27.11 -17.86
C GLU A 350 14.51 26.29 -16.91
N SER A 351 14.11 25.04 -16.63
CA SER A 351 14.86 24.13 -15.74
C SER A 351 16.20 23.70 -16.35
N LEU A 352 16.30 23.63 -17.68
CA LEU A 352 17.56 23.30 -18.36
C LEU A 352 18.52 24.50 -18.30
N ILE A 353 18.02 25.72 -18.52
CA ILE A 353 18.81 26.95 -18.39
C ILE A 353 19.32 27.08 -16.95
N ASN A 354 18.44 26.91 -15.95
CA ASN A 354 18.83 27.01 -14.54
C ASN A 354 19.88 25.98 -14.10
N ILE A 355 19.81 24.72 -14.56
CA ILE A 355 20.83 23.72 -14.18
C ILE A 355 22.15 23.93 -14.94
N THR A 356 22.11 24.41 -16.19
CA THR A 356 23.31 24.81 -16.93
C THR A 356 24.00 25.98 -16.25
N LEU A 357 23.26 27.04 -15.91
CA LEU A 357 23.79 28.20 -15.20
C LEU A 357 24.37 27.81 -13.83
N SER A 358 23.69 26.95 -13.06
CA SER A 358 24.23 26.50 -11.77
C SER A 358 25.48 25.63 -11.89
N ALA A 359 25.65 24.90 -12.99
CA ALA A 359 26.88 24.14 -13.26
C ALA A 359 28.06 25.05 -13.64
N ILE A 360 27.82 26.05 -14.51
CA ILE A 360 28.82 27.05 -14.90
C ILE A 360 29.21 27.91 -13.69
N LYS A 361 28.22 28.41 -12.94
CA LYS A 361 28.44 29.16 -11.69
C LYS A 361 29.31 28.37 -10.70
N PHE A 362 29.06 27.07 -10.55
CA PHE A 362 29.86 26.20 -9.67
C PHE A 362 31.34 26.14 -10.07
N TYR A 363 31.66 26.13 -11.39
CA TYR A 363 33.05 26.18 -11.85
C TYR A 363 33.77 27.44 -11.33
N TYR A 364 33.25 28.63 -11.64
CA TYR A 364 33.88 29.89 -11.24
C TYR A 364 33.92 30.10 -9.72
N GLU A 365 32.86 29.72 -8.98
CA GLU A 365 32.81 29.89 -7.51
C GLU A 365 33.65 28.88 -6.72
N LYS A 366 33.77 27.63 -7.19
CA LYS A 366 34.22 26.49 -6.35
C LYS A 366 35.38 25.69 -6.92
N VAL A 367 35.70 25.86 -8.20
CA VAL A 367 36.79 25.14 -8.87
C VAL A 367 37.90 26.12 -9.22
N GLU A 368 37.57 27.22 -9.88
CA GLU A 368 38.52 28.28 -10.27
C GLU A 368 38.73 29.34 -9.17
N TYR A 369 37.78 29.49 -8.24
CA TYR A 369 37.79 30.48 -7.16
C TYR A 369 38.02 31.94 -7.63
N ARG A 370 37.46 32.34 -8.79
CA ARG A 370 37.58 33.73 -9.27
C ARG A 370 36.75 34.68 -8.39
N SER A 371 37.41 35.33 -7.44
CA SER A 371 36.86 36.40 -6.59
C SER A 371 36.23 37.56 -7.38
N ASN A 372 36.74 37.81 -8.59
CA ASN A 372 36.39 38.95 -9.42
C ASN A 372 35.26 38.63 -10.41
N PHE A 373 34.77 37.39 -10.44
CA PHE A 373 33.73 36.97 -11.39
C PHE A 373 32.35 37.47 -10.91
N HIS A 374 31.74 38.36 -11.69
CA HIS A 374 30.51 39.09 -11.35
C HIS A 374 29.23 38.23 -11.44
N ILE A 375 29.07 37.31 -10.49
CA ILE A 375 27.97 36.33 -10.42
C ILE A 375 26.58 36.98 -10.40
N GLU A 376 26.46 38.16 -9.81
CA GLU A 376 25.25 38.98 -9.75
C GLU A 376 24.75 39.43 -11.13
N ARG A 377 25.63 39.49 -12.14
CA ARG A 377 25.26 39.81 -13.53
C ARG A 377 24.66 38.61 -14.28
N LEU A 378 24.67 37.40 -13.71
CA LEU A 378 24.18 36.19 -14.36
C LEU A 378 22.65 36.14 -14.37
N VAL A 379 22.05 36.33 -15.55
CA VAL A 379 20.60 36.42 -15.72
C VAL A 379 19.95 35.05 -15.56
N ARG A 380 19.00 34.95 -14.62
CA ARG A 380 18.16 33.75 -14.44
C ARG A 380 16.85 33.90 -15.20
N PRO A 381 16.35 32.84 -15.86
CA PRO A 381 15.02 32.87 -16.45
C PRO A 381 13.97 33.04 -15.34
N LYS A 382 12.92 33.83 -15.62
CA LYS A 382 11.77 33.99 -14.72
C LYS A 382 11.16 32.60 -14.46
N LYS A 383 10.89 32.29 -13.20
CA LYS A 383 10.38 30.98 -12.77
C LYS A 383 8.87 30.89 -13.02
N GLY A 384 8.46 30.06 -13.98
CA GLY A 384 7.06 29.71 -14.20
C GLY A 384 6.44 28.99 -13.00
N LYS A 385 5.19 29.33 -12.68
CA LYS A 385 4.38 28.65 -11.66
C LYS A 385 3.34 27.76 -12.34
N TYR A 386 3.76 26.55 -12.70
CA TYR A 386 2.86 25.55 -13.31
C TYR A 386 2.14 24.75 -12.21
N LEU A 387 0.82 24.56 -12.36
CA LEU A 387 0.06 23.69 -11.46
C LEU A 387 0.45 22.22 -11.69
N PRO A 388 0.60 21.40 -10.62
CA PRO A 388 0.80 19.97 -10.76
C PRO A 388 -0.33 19.32 -11.56
N THR A 389 0.02 18.38 -12.46
CA THR A 389 -0.97 17.48 -13.04
C THR A 389 -1.48 16.54 -11.95
N ILE A 390 -2.74 16.71 -11.57
CA ILE A 390 -3.49 15.77 -10.71
C ILE A 390 -4.41 14.91 -11.59
N LEU A 391 -4.71 13.71 -11.11
CA LEU A 391 -5.63 12.74 -11.68
C LEU A 391 -6.74 12.50 -10.65
N SER A 392 -7.98 12.28 -11.07
CA SER A 392 -9.04 11.88 -10.14
C SER A 392 -8.79 10.47 -9.56
N GLU A 393 -9.40 10.16 -8.40
CA GLU A 393 -9.36 8.80 -7.83
C GLU A 393 -9.79 7.73 -8.86
N VAL A 394 -10.79 8.03 -9.70
CA VAL A 394 -11.28 7.15 -10.80
C VAL A 394 -10.26 7.00 -11.93
N GLU A 395 -9.52 8.04 -12.30
CA GLU A 395 -8.41 7.92 -13.25
C GLU A 395 -7.27 7.05 -12.69
N VAL A 396 -6.93 7.22 -11.40
CA VAL A 396 -5.90 6.41 -10.74
C VAL A 396 -6.31 4.93 -10.68
N ASP A 397 -7.56 4.63 -10.34
CA ASP A 397 -8.08 3.25 -10.35
C ASP A 397 -8.04 2.62 -11.77
N ARG A 398 -8.41 3.37 -12.81
CA ARG A 398 -8.29 2.91 -14.21
C ARG A 398 -6.84 2.60 -14.61
N ILE A 399 -5.85 3.39 -14.17
CA ILE A 399 -4.42 3.07 -14.38
C ILE A 399 -4.09 1.73 -13.75
N PHE A 400 -4.51 1.53 -12.50
CA PHE A 400 -4.20 0.34 -11.73
C PHE A 400 -4.85 -0.92 -12.31
N ARG A 401 -6.12 -0.88 -12.70
CA ARG A 401 -6.80 -1.99 -13.37
C ARG A 401 -6.15 -2.39 -14.71
N SER A 402 -5.41 -1.49 -15.37
CA SER A 402 -4.66 -1.81 -16.59
C SER A 402 -3.34 -2.58 -16.36
N MET A 403 -2.91 -2.76 -15.10
CA MET A 403 -1.68 -3.46 -14.73
C MET A 403 -1.97 -4.94 -14.40
N SER A 404 -1.71 -5.83 -15.36
CA SER A 404 -1.84 -7.28 -15.16
C SER A 404 -0.72 -7.91 -14.32
N ASN A 405 0.46 -7.28 -14.24
CA ASN A 405 1.58 -7.80 -13.47
C ASN A 405 1.52 -7.37 -12.00
N LEU A 406 1.48 -8.33 -11.07
CA LEU A 406 1.34 -8.09 -9.64
C LEU A 406 2.49 -7.25 -9.04
N LYS A 407 3.74 -7.47 -9.46
CA LYS A 407 4.89 -6.65 -9.02
C LYS A 407 4.71 -5.18 -9.45
N HIS A 408 4.26 -4.93 -10.68
CA HIS A 408 4.03 -3.58 -11.22
C HIS A 408 2.90 -2.87 -10.49
N LEU A 409 1.78 -3.57 -10.28
CA LEU A 409 0.63 -3.10 -9.51
C LEU A 409 1.04 -2.73 -8.07
N CYS A 410 1.78 -3.62 -7.40
CA CYS A 410 2.26 -3.39 -6.04
C CYS A 410 3.20 -2.19 -5.94
N ILE A 411 4.11 -1.97 -6.92
CA ILE A 411 4.95 -0.76 -6.99
C ILE A 411 4.08 0.50 -7.13
N ALA A 412 3.09 0.49 -8.03
CA ALA A 412 2.21 1.64 -8.27
C ALA A 412 1.35 1.99 -7.04
N TYR A 413 0.79 0.97 -6.36
CA TYR A 413 0.09 1.14 -5.08
C TYR A 413 1.02 1.66 -3.98
N THR A 414 2.28 1.23 -3.94
CA THR A 414 3.26 1.69 -2.94
C THR A 414 3.64 3.16 -3.15
N ILE A 415 3.74 3.62 -4.40
CA ILE A 415 3.93 5.03 -4.75
C ILE A 415 2.72 5.88 -4.34
N TYR A 416 1.52 5.44 -4.71
CA TYR A 416 0.27 6.17 -4.44
C TYR A 416 -0.11 6.09 -2.96
N GLY A 417 -0.47 4.92 -2.44
CA GLY A 417 -1.02 4.75 -1.09
C GLY A 417 -0.06 5.08 0.05
N GLY A 418 1.27 5.05 -0.19
CA GLY A 418 2.29 5.49 0.77
C GLY A 418 2.84 6.90 0.50
N GLY A 419 2.39 7.58 -0.58
CA GLY A 419 2.88 8.90 -0.98
C GLY A 419 4.38 8.96 -1.33
N LEU A 420 4.97 7.86 -1.80
CA LEU A 420 6.43 7.68 -1.82
C LEU A 420 7.11 8.22 -3.09
N ARG A 421 8.37 8.68 -2.96
CA ARG A 421 9.20 9.00 -4.13
C ARG A 421 9.66 7.69 -4.78
N LEU A 422 9.83 7.65 -6.11
CA LEU A 422 10.28 6.44 -6.80
C LEU A 422 11.54 5.81 -6.18
N ASN A 423 12.58 6.62 -5.93
CA ASN A 423 13.82 6.12 -5.30
C ASN A 423 13.60 5.63 -3.86
N GLU A 424 12.60 6.15 -3.13
CA GLU A 424 12.26 5.63 -1.81
C GLU A 424 11.66 4.22 -1.96
N VAL A 425 10.68 4.05 -2.86
CA VAL A 425 10.03 2.75 -3.14
C VAL A 425 11.02 1.66 -3.57
N LEU A 426 11.96 2.00 -4.44
CA LEU A 426 12.96 1.05 -4.94
C LEU A 426 13.98 0.65 -3.86
N ASN A 427 14.20 1.51 -2.86
CA ASN A 427 15.12 1.25 -1.76
C ASN A 427 14.45 0.60 -0.53
N ILE A 428 13.14 0.32 -0.57
CA ILE A 428 12.47 -0.44 0.50
C ILE A 428 13.01 -1.87 0.51
N ARG A 429 13.39 -2.36 1.69
CA ARG A 429 13.77 -3.77 1.90
C ARG A 429 12.61 -4.51 2.56
N VAL A 430 12.58 -5.84 2.44
CA VAL A 430 11.51 -6.68 3.00
C VAL A 430 11.37 -6.48 4.53
N GLN A 431 12.49 -6.24 5.21
CA GLN A 431 12.56 -5.95 6.66
C GLN A 431 12.08 -4.54 7.07
N ASP A 432 11.90 -3.61 6.12
CA ASP A 432 11.48 -2.23 6.43
C ASP A 432 9.94 -2.09 6.50
N ILE A 433 9.19 -3.18 6.29
CA ILE A 433 7.72 -3.23 6.41
C ILE A 433 7.32 -3.66 7.82
N ILE A 434 6.62 -2.77 8.53
CA ILE A 434 6.05 -3.02 9.86
C ILE A 434 4.58 -3.46 9.69
N TRP A 435 4.39 -4.78 9.65
CA TRP A 435 3.09 -5.42 9.34
C TRP A 435 2.01 -5.25 10.42
N ASP A 436 2.41 -4.98 11.65
CA ASP A 436 1.51 -4.83 12.80
C ASP A 436 1.06 -3.37 12.94
N ARG A 437 1.98 -2.41 12.97
CA ARG A 437 1.65 -0.97 12.96
C ARG A 437 1.12 -0.42 11.62
N ASN A 438 1.03 -1.24 10.56
CA ASN A 438 0.65 -0.79 9.21
C ASN A 438 1.54 0.37 8.72
N GLN A 439 2.85 0.20 8.79
CA GLN A 439 3.83 1.25 8.49
C GLN A 439 4.98 0.73 7.60
N ILE A 440 5.61 1.66 6.88
CA ILE A 440 6.83 1.44 6.09
C ILE A 440 7.92 2.37 6.62
N ILE A 441 9.07 1.82 7.01
CA ILE A 441 10.28 2.58 7.31
C ILE A 441 10.96 2.95 5.99
N LEU A 442 11.35 4.21 5.83
CA LEU A 442 12.17 4.67 4.71
C LEU A 442 13.52 5.09 5.25
N LYS A 443 14.55 4.26 5.02
CA LYS A 443 15.92 4.57 5.43
C LYS A 443 16.60 5.47 4.39
N GLN A 444 17.47 6.38 4.85
CA GLN A 444 18.25 7.30 4.01
C GLN A 444 17.40 8.10 3.00
N ALA A 445 16.22 8.60 3.41
CA ALA A 445 15.43 9.51 2.58
C ALA A 445 16.16 10.86 2.39
N LYS A 446 15.61 11.72 1.52
CA LYS A 446 16.26 12.97 1.04
C LYS A 446 16.91 13.77 2.18
N GLY A 447 18.26 13.84 2.15
CA GLY A 447 19.06 14.50 3.19
C GLY A 447 19.56 13.56 4.29
N ASN A 448 19.68 12.26 4.01
CA ASN A 448 20.10 11.20 4.92
C ASN A 448 19.27 11.15 6.22
N LYS A 449 17.95 11.35 6.09
CA LYS A 449 17.00 11.24 7.20
C LYS A 449 16.08 10.06 7.02
N ASP A 450 15.87 9.31 8.08
CA ASP A 450 14.87 8.25 8.12
C ASP A 450 13.49 8.85 8.39
N ARG A 451 12.44 8.25 7.84
CA ARG A 451 11.04 8.64 8.06
C ARG A 451 10.11 7.46 7.88
N MET A 452 8.91 7.52 8.45
CA MET A 452 7.90 6.48 8.29
C MET A 452 6.79 6.95 7.34
N THR A 453 6.07 6.01 6.73
CA THR A 453 4.80 6.28 6.02
C THR A 453 3.77 5.19 6.31
N LEU A 454 2.54 5.43 5.88
CA LEU A 454 1.39 4.54 6.01
C LEU A 454 1.51 3.33 5.05
N LEU A 455 1.11 2.15 5.54
CA LEU A 455 0.80 0.96 4.74
C LEU A 455 -0.73 0.77 4.80
N SER A 456 -1.47 1.30 3.82
CA SER A 456 -2.94 1.15 3.82
C SER A 456 -3.36 -0.33 3.82
N HIS A 457 -4.52 -0.65 4.36
CA HIS A 457 -5.02 -2.04 4.43
C HIS A 457 -5.05 -2.71 3.04
N THR A 458 -5.49 -2.00 2.00
CA THR A 458 -5.48 -2.50 0.62
C THR A 458 -4.06 -2.77 0.10
N LEU A 459 -3.10 -1.88 0.37
CA LEU A 459 -1.70 -2.09 0.00
C LEU A 459 -1.08 -3.24 0.81
N LYS A 460 -1.45 -3.41 2.08
CA LYS A 460 -1.00 -4.52 2.94
C LYS A 460 -1.42 -5.87 2.36
N GLU A 461 -2.69 -6.06 2.00
CA GLU A 461 -3.17 -7.32 1.42
C GLU A 461 -2.59 -7.58 0.03
N LEU A 462 -2.43 -6.55 -0.80
CA LEU A 462 -1.72 -6.67 -2.08
C LEU A 462 -0.25 -7.06 -1.89
N MET A 463 0.44 -6.45 -0.92
CA MET A 463 1.85 -6.70 -0.64
C MET A 463 2.09 -8.08 -0.03
N LYS A 464 1.15 -8.63 0.76
CA LYS A 464 1.18 -10.04 1.18
C LYS A 464 1.19 -10.97 -0.02
N ARG A 465 0.19 -10.86 -0.91
CA ARG A 465 0.09 -11.69 -2.14
C ARG A 465 1.36 -11.58 -2.98
N TYR A 466 1.87 -10.37 -3.15
CA TYR A 466 3.13 -10.12 -3.85
C TYR A 466 4.33 -10.82 -3.19
N ILE A 467 4.46 -10.79 -1.86
CA ILE A 467 5.55 -11.47 -1.15
C ILE A 467 5.38 -13.00 -1.20
N GLU A 468 4.15 -13.52 -1.19
CA GLU A 468 3.87 -14.94 -1.31
C GLU A 468 4.21 -15.49 -2.71
N GLU A 469 3.90 -14.74 -3.78
CA GLU A 469 4.18 -15.10 -5.17
C GLU A 469 5.67 -14.90 -5.56
N TYR A 470 6.27 -13.75 -5.23
CA TYR A 470 7.62 -13.40 -5.69
C TYR A 470 8.74 -13.81 -4.72
N GLN A 471 8.42 -14.03 -3.44
CA GLN A 471 9.35 -14.40 -2.38
C GLN A 471 10.66 -13.56 -2.38
N PRO A 472 10.58 -12.22 -2.29
CA PRO A 472 11.77 -11.37 -2.27
C PRO A 472 12.64 -11.65 -1.03
N GLU A 473 13.96 -11.66 -1.22
CA GLU A 473 14.95 -11.97 -0.17
C GLU A 473 15.44 -10.72 0.56
N TYR A 474 15.71 -9.64 -0.17
CA TYR A 474 16.32 -8.42 0.39
C TYR A 474 15.54 -7.15 0.01
N TRP A 475 15.55 -6.77 -1.26
CA TRP A 475 14.80 -5.63 -1.76
C TRP A 475 13.33 -6.03 -1.82
N LEU A 476 12.41 -5.16 -1.38
CA LEU A 476 10.98 -5.45 -1.53
C LEU A 476 10.63 -5.65 -3.01
N PHE A 477 11.17 -4.79 -3.89
CA PHE A 477 11.02 -4.89 -5.33
C PHE A 477 12.35 -5.23 -5.99
N GLU A 478 12.58 -6.53 -6.21
CA GLU A 478 13.80 -7.04 -6.84
C GLU A 478 13.77 -6.91 -8.37
N GLY A 479 14.91 -6.50 -8.94
CA GLY A 479 15.25 -6.58 -10.35
C GLY A 479 15.51 -8.02 -10.83
N LEU A 480 15.78 -8.18 -12.13
CA LEU A 480 15.85 -9.49 -12.80
C LEU A 480 16.86 -10.46 -12.15
N ASN A 481 17.99 -9.95 -11.66
CA ASN A 481 19.06 -10.75 -11.06
C ASN A 481 18.88 -11.02 -9.55
N ARG A 482 17.77 -10.58 -8.93
CA ARG A 482 17.46 -10.60 -7.48
C ARG A 482 18.46 -9.90 -6.54
N LYS A 483 19.71 -9.66 -6.96
CA LYS A 483 20.72 -8.91 -6.20
C LYS A 483 20.48 -7.40 -6.15
N THR A 484 19.68 -6.86 -7.06
CA THR A 484 19.49 -5.41 -7.23
C THR A 484 18.03 -4.99 -7.08
N ALA A 485 17.81 -3.76 -6.64
CA ALA A 485 16.48 -3.13 -6.66
C ALA A 485 15.94 -3.00 -8.10
N TYR A 486 14.61 -2.97 -8.23
CA TYR A 486 13.95 -2.85 -9.54
C TYR A 486 14.32 -1.53 -10.25
N SER A 487 14.35 -1.54 -11.58
CA SER A 487 14.87 -0.39 -12.33
C SER A 487 13.90 0.80 -12.33
N SER A 488 14.43 1.97 -11.95
CA SER A 488 13.69 3.24 -11.99
C SER A 488 13.18 3.62 -13.39
N SER A 489 13.93 3.31 -14.45
CA SER A 489 13.47 3.56 -15.83
C SER A 489 12.32 2.63 -16.22
N SER A 490 12.37 1.37 -15.76
CA SER A 490 11.28 0.41 -15.98
C SER A 490 10.00 0.88 -15.29
N VAL A 491 10.03 1.29 -14.03
CA VAL A 491 8.82 1.81 -13.34
C VAL A 491 8.24 3.04 -14.04
N GLN A 492 9.08 3.96 -14.52
CA GLN A 492 8.62 5.11 -15.30
C GLN A 492 7.95 4.71 -16.62
N LYS A 493 8.52 3.72 -17.34
CA LYS A 493 7.95 3.17 -18.56
C LYS A 493 6.60 2.49 -18.29
N ILE A 494 6.54 1.63 -17.28
CA ILE A 494 5.33 0.89 -16.87
C ILE A 494 4.18 1.85 -16.54
N ILE A 495 4.41 2.86 -15.69
CA ILE A 495 3.37 3.83 -15.32
C ILE A 495 2.89 4.63 -16.54
N LYS A 496 3.80 5.03 -17.44
CA LYS A 496 3.45 5.72 -18.69
C LYS A 496 2.60 4.84 -19.60
N GLU A 497 2.95 3.56 -19.74
CA GLU A 497 2.24 2.59 -20.59
C GLU A 497 0.86 2.23 -20.02
N SER A 498 0.75 2.01 -18.72
CA SER A 498 -0.54 1.82 -18.03
C SER A 498 -1.44 3.04 -18.13
N ALA A 499 -0.92 4.25 -17.99
CA ALA A 499 -1.71 5.47 -18.21
C ALA A 499 -2.22 5.57 -19.66
N LYS A 500 -1.40 5.21 -20.66
CA LYS A 500 -1.84 5.13 -22.06
C LYS A 500 -2.93 4.07 -22.25
N LYS A 501 -2.78 2.87 -21.66
CA LYS A 501 -3.79 1.79 -21.70
C LYS A 501 -5.11 2.20 -21.04
N ALA A 502 -5.06 2.99 -19.97
CA ALA A 502 -6.23 3.53 -19.27
C ALA A 502 -6.92 4.71 -20.00
N GLY A 503 -6.48 5.07 -21.21
CA GLY A 503 -7.05 6.17 -22.00
C GLY A 503 -6.66 7.57 -21.53
N ILE A 504 -5.67 7.70 -20.64
CA ILE A 504 -5.29 8.99 -20.04
C ILE A 504 -4.31 9.73 -20.96
N LYS A 505 -4.80 10.80 -21.59
CA LYS A 505 -4.03 11.63 -22.54
C LYS A 505 -2.90 12.43 -21.86
N ARG A 506 -3.07 12.80 -20.58
CA ARG A 506 -2.09 13.59 -19.81
C ARG A 506 -0.87 12.76 -19.39
N LYS A 507 0.29 13.41 -19.27
CA LYS A 507 1.56 12.76 -18.92
C LYS A 507 1.57 12.30 -17.46
N VAL A 508 1.44 11.00 -17.23
CA VAL A 508 1.54 10.39 -15.89
C VAL A 508 2.96 9.91 -15.61
N THR A 509 3.41 10.12 -14.37
CA THR A 509 4.72 9.72 -13.84
C THR A 509 4.58 9.24 -12.40
N PRO A 510 5.60 8.59 -11.81
CA PRO A 510 5.65 8.33 -10.37
C PRO A 510 5.37 9.57 -9.50
N HIS A 511 5.87 10.74 -9.90
CA HIS A 511 5.61 11.99 -9.19
C HIS A 511 4.15 12.44 -9.31
N THR A 512 3.50 12.23 -10.46
CA THR A 512 2.07 12.47 -10.66
C THR A 512 1.25 11.69 -9.62
N LEU A 513 1.48 10.37 -9.47
CA LEU A 513 0.78 9.54 -8.49
C LEU A 513 0.99 10.04 -7.04
N ARG A 514 2.22 10.40 -6.68
CA ARG A 514 2.52 10.99 -5.36
C ARG A 514 1.84 12.35 -5.14
N HIS A 515 1.70 13.18 -6.18
CA HIS A 515 0.95 14.43 -6.10
C HIS A 515 -0.55 14.19 -5.95
N CYS A 516 -1.10 13.17 -6.61
CA CYS A 516 -2.50 12.75 -6.45
C CYS A 516 -2.78 12.32 -5.01
N PHE A 517 -1.94 11.45 -4.42
CA PHE A 517 -2.05 11.08 -2.99
C PHE A 517 -2.11 12.29 -2.06
N ALA A 518 -1.20 13.26 -2.24
CA ALA A 518 -1.16 14.45 -1.40
C ALA A 518 -2.40 15.33 -1.55
N THR A 519 -2.92 15.46 -2.77
CA THR A 519 -4.10 16.29 -3.08
C THR A 519 -5.36 15.60 -2.57
N HIS A 520 -5.54 14.30 -2.83
CA HIS A 520 -6.69 13.53 -2.34
C HIS A 520 -6.76 13.48 -0.81
N LEU A 521 -5.63 13.33 -0.10
CA LEU A 521 -5.64 13.44 1.37
C LEU A 521 -6.14 14.81 1.83
N LEU A 522 -5.73 15.88 1.14
CA LEU A 522 -6.11 17.25 1.48
C LEU A 522 -7.58 17.55 1.15
N ASP A 523 -8.09 17.07 0.01
CA ASP A 523 -9.51 17.15 -0.36
C ASP A 523 -10.40 16.42 0.67
N ARG A 524 -9.97 15.21 1.09
CA ARG A 524 -10.61 14.45 2.18
C ARG A 524 -10.49 15.12 3.56
N GLY A 525 -9.74 16.22 3.69
CA GLY A 525 -9.66 17.04 4.92
C GLY A 525 -8.50 16.69 5.86
N THR A 526 -7.48 15.96 5.40
CA THR A 526 -6.28 15.68 6.20
C THR A 526 -5.48 16.96 6.41
N ASP A 527 -5.04 17.22 7.65
CA ASP A 527 -4.21 18.40 7.94
C ASP A 527 -2.90 18.39 7.14
N ILE A 528 -2.56 19.55 6.58
CA ILE A 528 -1.38 19.73 5.74
C ILE A 528 -0.05 19.42 6.44
N ARG A 529 0.02 19.50 7.77
CA ARG A 529 1.18 19.09 8.58
C ARG A 529 1.38 17.58 8.55
N PHE A 530 0.32 16.79 8.72
CA PHE A 530 0.41 15.33 8.56
C PHE A 530 0.81 14.96 7.12
N ILE A 531 0.25 15.64 6.11
CA ILE A 531 0.67 15.47 4.71
C ILE A 531 2.16 15.86 4.52
N GLN A 532 2.64 16.94 5.15
CA GLN A 532 4.05 17.36 5.10
C GLN A 532 4.99 16.26 5.66
N GLU A 533 4.61 15.63 6.76
CA GLU A 533 5.36 14.55 7.42
C GLU A 533 5.35 13.26 6.58
N LEU A 534 4.17 12.79 6.15
CA LEU A 534 3.98 11.63 5.28
C LEU A 534 4.72 11.76 3.94
N LEU A 535 4.93 12.99 3.46
CA LEU A 535 5.74 13.26 2.26
C LEU A 535 7.23 13.52 2.57
N GLY A 536 7.61 13.75 3.82
CA GLY A 536 8.99 14.08 4.19
C GLY A 536 9.46 15.36 3.50
N HIS A 537 8.70 16.44 3.70
CA HIS A 537 9.01 17.77 3.18
C HIS A 537 9.63 18.63 4.29
N LYS A 538 10.90 19.03 4.14
CA LYS A 538 11.60 19.90 5.12
C LYS A 538 10.90 21.27 5.26
N ASP A 539 10.37 21.80 4.16
CA ASP A 539 9.69 23.09 4.11
C ASP A 539 8.23 22.89 3.70
N ILE A 540 7.31 23.44 4.52
CA ILE A 540 5.85 23.45 4.30
C ILE A 540 5.48 24.10 2.97
N LYS A 541 6.27 25.05 2.45
CA LYS A 541 6.08 25.64 1.11
C LYS A 541 6.08 24.60 -0.01
N THR A 542 6.72 23.44 0.20
CA THR A 542 6.69 22.31 -0.76
C THR A 542 5.35 21.58 -0.74
N THR A 543 4.63 21.60 0.39
CA THR A 543 3.31 20.97 0.55
C THR A 543 2.17 21.95 0.21
N LEU A 544 2.36 23.26 0.45
CA LEU A 544 1.41 24.30 0.05
C LEU A 544 1.16 24.35 -1.47
N VAL A 545 2.04 23.76 -2.30
CA VAL A 545 1.75 23.60 -3.74
C VAL A 545 0.45 22.83 -4.00
N TYR A 546 0.03 21.94 -3.08
CA TYR A 546 -1.23 21.19 -3.22
C TYR A 546 -2.48 22.00 -2.88
N THR A 547 -2.41 23.02 -2.00
CA THR A 547 -3.60 23.82 -1.63
C THR A 547 -4.14 24.64 -2.80
N HIS A 548 -3.35 24.86 -3.85
CA HIS A 548 -3.76 25.53 -5.08
C HIS A 548 -4.51 24.61 -6.06
N VAL A 549 -4.66 23.31 -5.76
CA VAL A 549 -5.27 22.31 -6.65
C VAL A 549 -6.47 21.59 -6.01
N THR A 550 -6.80 21.89 -4.74
CA THR A 550 -7.91 21.25 -4.05
C THR A 550 -9.25 21.70 -4.60
N THR A 551 -10.17 20.77 -4.83
CA THR A 551 -11.54 21.12 -5.25
C THR A 551 -12.38 21.61 -4.07
N ARG A 552 -12.07 21.16 -2.84
CA ARG A 552 -12.87 21.47 -1.63
C ARG A 552 -13.16 22.96 -1.38
N SER A 553 -12.26 23.85 -1.81
CA SER A 553 -12.48 25.30 -1.72
C SER A 553 -13.40 25.83 -2.84
N MET A 554 -13.43 25.15 -3.99
CA MET A 554 -14.23 25.48 -5.18
C MET A 554 -15.62 24.84 -5.13
N ASP A 555 -15.76 23.63 -4.60
CA ASP A 555 -17.03 22.90 -4.47
C ASP A 555 -18.06 23.64 -3.59
N ASN A 556 -17.58 24.53 -2.70
CA ASN A 556 -18.39 25.43 -1.87
C ASN A 556 -18.65 26.81 -2.51
N ILE A 557 -18.05 27.10 -3.68
CA ILE A 557 -18.20 28.36 -4.42
C ILE A 557 -19.13 28.08 -5.61
N GLN A 558 -20.44 28.26 -5.39
CA GLN A 558 -21.42 28.24 -6.46
C GLN A 558 -21.14 29.34 -7.49
N SER A 559 -21.11 29.00 -8.79
CA SER A 559 -20.92 30.01 -9.84
C SER A 559 -22.11 30.97 -9.86
N PRO A 560 -21.90 32.28 -10.11
CA PRO A 560 -22.99 33.19 -10.41
C PRO A 560 -23.85 32.73 -11.59
N LEU A 561 -23.27 31.99 -12.56
CA LEU A 561 -24.03 31.43 -13.69
C LEU A 561 -25.05 30.38 -13.22
N ASP A 562 -24.66 29.51 -12.28
CA ASP A 562 -25.53 28.46 -11.71
C ASP A 562 -26.68 29.07 -10.88
N ARG A 563 -26.55 30.34 -10.46
CA ARG A 563 -27.60 31.11 -9.79
C ARG A 563 -28.59 31.76 -10.75
N LEU A 564 -28.26 31.89 -12.04
CA LEU A 564 -29.13 32.54 -13.03
C LEU A 564 -30.27 31.63 -13.53
N GLY A 565 -30.30 30.35 -13.11
CA GLY A 565 -31.49 29.48 -13.22
C GLY A 565 -31.98 29.18 -14.64
N LYS A 566 -31.26 29.59 -15.69
CA LYS A 566 -31.66 29.33 -17.07
C LYS A 566 -31.53 27.85 -17.39
N ASN A 567 -32.65 27.19 -17.64
CA ASN A 567 -32.68 25.87 -18.26
C ASN A 567 -31.95 25.93 -19.61
N ILE A 568 -30.81 25.26 -19.71
CA ILE A 568 -30.06 25.15 -20.97
C ILE A 568 -30.87 24.38 -22.03
N THR A 569 -31.88 23.62 -21.60
CA THR A 569 -32.85 22.92 -22.47
C THR A 569 -33.92 23.82 -23.09
N GLU A 570 -33.96 25.11 -22.77
CA GLU A 570 -34.89 26.11 -23.34
C GLU A 570 -34.16 27.09 -24.30
N LEU A 571 -32.90 26.79 -24.65
CA LEU A 571 -32.05 27.50 -25.62
C LEU A 571 -31.69 26.58 -26.80
#